data_AF-X0SI38-F1
#
_entry.id   AF-X0SI38-F1
#
_cell.length_a   1.000
_cell.length_b   1.000
_cell.length_c   1.000
_cell.angle_alpha   90.00
_cell.angle_beta   90.00
_cell.angle_gamma   90.00
#
_symmetry.space_group_name_H-M   'P 1'
#
loop_
_entity.id
_entity.type
_entity.pdbx_description
1 polymer ?
#
loop_
_entity_poly.entity_id
_entity_poly.type
_entity_poly.pdbx_seq_one_letter_code
_entity_poly.pdbx_strand_id
1 'polypeptide(L)'
;MLWCRRVRERGMEAFKERLAFSWERQVPQCGFVESAGADLRVPECDEVWAYLSTGRTLHDLASVAKGLDHKGKTLPAGCWTVRDESAQTGVLGYANVNEDLAICGEPSLIKLNLEPRAVLSYRNGKPTGKPQVLLNYAPVAREAWKLKATLDEKGRALTSRFVAIRPKPGGPGALYLWAIMNSPVANAFAYDHLGKRDIRIGTMRKMPVPARSPAHETPIEQAALRYRQLATSAGPLFSGASAPDAVKRALLEMDAAVLGAYDLPPRLERQLLDLFAGVERKGVGCEFRGYYPPGLDAYVPLHELISEDYARSTLGRFREAPRTVSPDVLAALRTAAEAYGEE
;
A
#
# COMPACT_ATOMS: atom_id res chain seq x y z
N MET A 1 -19.93 -24.78 -9.58
CA MET A 1 -19.09 -24.01 -8.63
C MET A 1 -17.89 -24.86 -8.23
N LEU A 2 -16.72 -24.26 -8.05
CA LEU A 2 -15.52 -24.90 -7.51
C LEU A 2 -15.20 -24.30 -6.15
N TRP A 3 -14.75 -25.12 -5.20
CA TRP A 3 -14.18 -24.63 -3.95
C TRP A 3 -12.71 -24.27 -4.16
N CYS A 4 -12.38 -23.00 -3.99
CA CYS A 4 -11.00 -22.54 -3.98
C CYS A 4 -10.58 -22.29 -2.52
N ARG A 5 -9.54 -23.00 -2.10
CA ARG A 5 -8.94 -22.90 -0.76
C ARG A 5 -7.51 -22.44 -0.90
N ARG A 6 -7.10 -21.50 -0.06
CA ARG A 6 -5.73 -20.98 -0.04
C ARG A 6 -5.17 -20.98 1.38
N VAL A 7 -3.91 -21.39 1.48
CA VAL A 7 -3.11 -21.28 2.69
C VAL A 7 -2.00 -20.26 2.41
N ARG A 8 -2.04 -19.13 3.11
CA ARG A 8 -0.97 -18.12 3.08
C ARG A 8 0.14 -18.51 4.04
N GLU A 9 1.32 -17.90 3.91
CA GLU A 9 2.47 -18.24 4.76
C GLU A 9 2.15 -18.07 6.25
N ARG A 10 1.50 -16.95 6.64
CA ARG A 10 0.96 -16.76 8.00
C ARG A 10 -0.03 -17.81 8.51
N GLY A 11 -0.75 -18.49 7.61
CA GLY A 11 -1.76 -19.49 7.96
C GLY A 11 -1.24 -20.93 7.94
N MET A 12 0.05 -21.13 7.67
CA MET A 12 0.62 -22.46 7.46
C MET A 12 0.53 -23.33 8.73
N GLU A 13 0.82 -22.78 9.90
CA GLU A 13 0.74 -23.54 11.16
C GLU A 13 -0.70 -23.93 11.50
N ALA A 14 -1.65 -22.99 11.40
CA ALA A 14 -3.06 -23.28 11.59
C ALA A 14 -3.60 -24.33 10.60
N PHE A 15 -3.08 -24.35 9.36
CA PHE A 15 -3.42 -25.38 8.38
C PHE A 15 -2.86 -26.75 8.79
N LYS A 16 -1.60 -26.82 9.21
CA LYS A 16 -0.98 -28.08 9.68
C LYS A 16 -1.68 -28.66 10.90
N GLU A 17 -2.06 -27.81 11.85
CA GLU A 17 -2.65 -28.23 13.12
C GLU A 17 -4.12 -28.63 13.00
N ARG A 18 -4.92 -27.85 12.25
CA ARG A 18 -6.38 -27.97 12.25
C ARG A 18 -7.04 -27.86 10.86
N LEU A 19 -6.26 -27.99 9.78
CA LEU A 19 -6.74 -27.82 8.39
C LEU A 19 -7.48 -26.48 8.15
N ALA A 20 -7.12 -25.44 8.90
CA ALA A 20 -7.68 -24.11 8.71
C ALA A 20 -7.09 -23.44 7.46
N PHE A 21 -7.95 -22.98 6.56
CA PHE A 21 -7.56 -22.24 5.38
C PHE A 21 -7.47 -20.74 5.70
N SER A 22 -6.50 -20.05 5.09
CA SER A 22 -6.40 -18.58 5.23
C SER A 22 -7.49 -17.86 4.44
N TRP A 23 -7.99 -18.50 3.39
CA TRP A 23 -9.07 -18.00 2.54
C TRP A 23 -9.76 -19.19 1.88
N GLU A 24 -11.09 -19.15 1.82
CA GLU A 24 -11.92 -20.14 1.17
C GLU A 24 -13.12 -19.45 0.51
N ARG A 25 -13.42 -19.81 -0.74
CA ARG A 25 -14.58 -19.29 -1.47
C ARG A 25 -15.05 -20.29 -2.52
N GLN A 26 -16.36 -20.30 -2.78
CA GLN A 26 -16.92 -20.93 -3.97
C GLN A 26 -16.82 -19.98 -5.17
N VAL A 27 -16.24 -20.47 -6.26
CA VAL A 27 -16.02 -19.69 -7.49
C VAL A 27 -16.77 -20.37 -8.65
N PRO A 28 -17.49 -19.61 -9.50
CA PRO A 28 -18.09 -20.16 -10.72
C PRO A 28 -17.04 -20.74 -11.67
N GLN A 29 -17.31 -21.90 -12.27
CA GLN A 29 -16.40 -22.51 -13.26
C GLN A 29 -16.29 -21.68 -14.54
N CYS A 30 -17.37 -21.02 -14.94
CA CYS A 30 -17.41 -20.17 -16.13
C CYS A 30 -16.34 -19.08 -16.10
N GLY A 31 -16.02 -18.52 -14.93
CA GLY A 31 -14.97 -17.50 -14.79
C GLY A 31 -13.58 -17.95 -15.26
N PHE A 32 -13.27 -19.25 -15.19
CA PHE A 32 -12.00 -19.80 -15.68
C PHE A 32 -12.04 -20.13 -17.18
N VAL A 33 -13.22 -20.47 -17.70
CA VAL A 33 -13.41 -20.78 -19.14
C VAL A 33 -13.41 -19.51 -19.96
N GLU A 34 -13.95 -18.42 -19.40
CA GLU A 34 -14.03 -17.10 -20.03
C GLU A 34 -12.74 -16.29 -19.85
N SER A 35 -11.81 -16.71 -18.98
CA SER A 35 -10.59 -15.96 -18.73
C SER A 35 -9.63 -16.03 -19.93
N ALA A 36 -9.16 -14.86 -20.37
CA ALA A 36 -8.23 -14.76 -21.48
C ALA A 36 -6.93 -15.52 -21.18
N GLY A 37 -6.65 -16.56 -21.96
CA GLY A 37 -5.44 -17.38 -21.82
C GLY A 37 -5.51 -18.46 -20.73
N ALA A 38 -6.71 -18.88 -20.30
CA ALA A 38 -6.92 -19.90 -19.28
C ALA A 38 -6.22 -19.57 -17.95
N ASP A 39 -6.35 -18.32 -17.50
CA ASP A 39 -5.84 -17.89 -16.21
C ASP A 39 -6.65 -18.54 -15.07
N LEU A 40 -5.97 -19.34 -14.27
CA LEU A 40 -6.54 -20.06 -13.12
C LEU A 40 -6.37 -19.32 -11.79
N ARG A 41 -5.85 -18.09 -11.82
CA ARG A 41 -5.67 -17.28 -10.61
C ARG A 41 -7.02 -16.75 -10.12
N VAL A 42 -7.25 -16.90 -8.82
CA VAL A 42 -8.39 -16.30 -8.12
C VAL A 42 -7.86 -15.25 -7.12
N PRO A 43 -8.01 -13.95 -7.41
CA PRO A 43 -7.72 -12.88 -6.46
C PRO A 43 -8.58 -12.98 -5.19
N GLU A 44 -8.08 -12.58 -4.02
CA GLU A 44 -8.90 -12.57 -2.79
C GLU A 44 -9.89 -11.40 -2.78
N CYS A 45 -9.55 -10.32 -3.48
CA CYS A 45 -10.38 -9.13 -3.68
C CYS A 45 -10.99 -9.07 -5.10
N ASP A 46 -11.38 -10.21 -5.67
CA ASP A 46 -11.90 -10.29 -7.05
C ASP A 46 -13.06 -9.32 -7.34
N GLU A 47 -14.01 -9.19 -6.41
CA GLU A 47 -15.12 -8.23 -6.54
C GLU A 47 -14.67 -6.76 -6.52
N VAL A 48 -13.62 -6.45 -5.75
CA VAL A 48 -13.02 -5.11 -5.75
C VAL A 48 -12.40 -4.82 -7.11
N TRP A 49 -11.70 -5.79 -7.69
CA TRP A 49 -11.06 -5.62 -8.99
C TRP A 49 -12.08 -5.57 -10.13
N ALA A 50 -13.17 -6.33 -10.04
CA ALA A 50 -14.30 -6.22 -10.95
C ALA A 50 -14.93 -4.83 -10.90
N TYR A 51 -15.18 -4.30 -9.69
CA TYR A 51 -15.70 -2.94 -9.51
C TYR A 51 -14.77 -1.87 -10.10
N LEU A 52 -13.46 -2.01 -9.91
CA LEU A 52 -12.46 -1.04 -10.38
C LEU A 52 -12.04 -1.23 -11.85
N SER A 53 -12.55 -2.26 -12.53
CA SER A 53 -12.06 -2.69 -13.85
C SER A 53 -12.30 -1.67 -14.99
N THR A 54 -13.33 -0.84 -14.86
CA THR A 54 -13.69 0.19 -15.86
C THR A 54 -12.93 1.51 -15.67
N GLY A 55 -12.18 1.63 -14.58
CA GLY A 55 -11.44 2.82 -14.22
C GLY A 55 -10.17 3.04 -15.06
N ARG A 56 -9.51 4.17 -14.79
CA ARG A 56 -8.18 4.45 -15.33
C ARG A 56 -7.15 3.56 -14.66
N THR A 57 -6.01 3.39 -15.31
CA THR A 57 -4.87 2.64 -14.79
C THR A 57 -3.70 3.55 -14.44
N LEU A 58 -2.77 3.04 -13.63
CA LEU A 58 -1.53 3.77 -13.28
C LEU A 58 -0.75 4.19 -14.53
N HIS A 59 -0.77 3.36 -15.58
CA HIS A 59 -0.16 3.70 -16.87
C HIS A 59 -0.74 4.99 -17.46
N ASP A 60 -2.01 5.31 -17.24
CA ASP A 60 -2.65 6.50 -17.80
C ASP A 60 -2.20 7.78 -17.10
N LEU A 61 -1.71 7.69 -15.85
CA LEU A 61 -1.29 8.82 -15.03
C LEU A 61 0.23 9.02 -14.98
N ALA A 62 0.98 7.92 -15.05
CA ALA A 62 2.41 7.93 -14.80
C ALA A 62 3.16 7.00 -15.76
N SER A 63 4.40 7.38 -16.07
CA SER A 63 5.36 6.43 -16.63
C SER A 63 5.88 5.54 -15.49
N VAL A 64 5.83 4.23 -15.69
CA VAL A 64 6.30 3.23 -14.72
C VAL A 64 7.38 2.41 -15.38
N ALA A 65 8.61 2.47 -14.88
CA ALA A 65 9.72 1.71 -15.44
C ALA A 65 10.83 1.44 -14.42
N LYS A 66 11.62 0.39 -14.68
CA LYS A 66 12.79 0.05 -13.88
C LYS A 66 13.85 1.16 -14.00
N GLY A 67 14.65 1.34 -12.95
CA GLY A 67 15.93 2.06 -13.05
C GLY A 67 16.95 1.37 -13.95
N LEU A 68 18.16 1.93 -14.00
CA LEU A 68 19.21 1.43 -14.90
C LEU A 68 19.78 0.09 -14.45
N ASP A 69 20.21 -0.73 -15.40
CA ASP A 69 21.01 -1.91 -15.15
C ASP A 69 22.47 -1.58 -15.50
N HIS A 70 23.39 -1.75 -14.55
CA HIS A 70 24.83 -1.75 -14.83
C HIS A 70 25.26 -3.06 -15.49
N LYS A 71 26.39 -3.04 -16.20
CA LYS A 71 27.03 -4.27 -16.65
C LYS A 71 27.55 -5.05 -15.44
N GLY A 72 27.22 -6.33 -15.39
CA GLY A 72 27.76 -7.27 -14.41
C GLY A 72 29.02 -7.94 -14.97
N LYS A 73 28.87 -9.17 -15.49
CA LYS A 73 29.98 -9.97 -16.05
C LYS A 73 30.72 -9.31 -17.22
N THR A 74 30.07 -8.38 -17.93
CA THR A 74 30.64 -7.67 -19.10
C THR A 74 31.18 -6.28 -18.75
N LEU A 75 31.35 -5.97 -17.46
CA LEU A 75 31.92 -4.71 -17.01
C LEU A 75 33.43 -4.65 -17.38
N PRO A 76 33.90 -3.61 -18.08
CA PRO A 76 35.32 -3.50 -18.42
C PRO A 76 36.21 -3.43 -17.17
N ALA A 77 37.42 -3.96 -17.26
CA ALA A 77 38.41 -3.87 -16.18
C ALA A 77 38.67 -2.41 -15.79
N GLY A 78 38.75 -2.13 -14.49
CA GLY A 78 38.90 -0.77 -13.95
C GLY A 78 37.65 0.10 -14.02
N CYS A 79 36.54 -0.38 -14.61
CA CYS A 79 35.27 0.32 -14.60
C CYS A 79 34.50 0.00 -13.32
N TRP A 80 33.86 1.01 -12.74
CA TRP A 80 33.08 0.90 -11.51
C TRP A 80 31.59 1.20 -11.78
N THR A 81 30.69 0.76 -10.89
CA THR A 81 29.23 0.93 -11.05
C THR A 81 28.64 1.84 -9.98
N VAL A 82 29.01 1.60 -8.73
CA VAL A 82 28.53 2.32 -7.54
C VAL A 82 29.72 2.67 -6.64
N ARG A 83 29.69 3.85 -6.03
CA ARG A 83 30.64 4.33 -5.01
C ARG A 83 29.90 5.09 -3.91
N ASP A 84 30.59 5.28 -2.80
CA ASP A 84 30.11 6.12 -1.70
C ASP A 84 29.78 7.56 -2.14
N GLU A 85 28.89 8.24 -1.41
CA GLU A 85 28.50 9.63 -1.66
C GLU A 85 29.69 10.59 -1.73
N SER A 86 30.70 10.37 -0.88
CA SER A 86 31.91 11.19 -0.77
C SER A 86 32.84 11.13 -1.99
N ALA A 87 32.62 10.21 -2.92
CA ALA A 87 33.46 10.09 -4.09
C ALA A 87 33.36 11.33 -5.00
N GLN A 88 34.52 11.80 -5.47
CA GLN A 88 34.63 13.03 -6.29
C GLN A 88 33.96 12.90 -7.67
N THR A 89 33.80 11.67 -8.18
CA THR A 89 33.28 11.40 -9.53
C THR A 89 31.98 10.60 -9.50
N GLY A 90 31.13 10.81 -10.51
CA GLY A 90 29.85 10.12 -10.65
C GLY A 90 28.64 11.00 -10.37
N VAL A 91 27.45 10.45 -10.63
CA VAL A 91 26.17 11.14 -10.49
C VAL A 91 25.49 10.67 -9.22
N LEU A 92 24.98 11.60 -8.40
CA LEU A 92 24.24 11.25 -7.19
C LEU A 92 22.96 10.49 -7.54
N GLY A 93 22.70 9.41 -6.81
CA GLY A 93 21.54 8.57 -7.02
C GLY A 93 21.34 7.54 -5.92
N TYR A 94 20.45 6.60 -6.18
CA TYR A 94 20.06 5.54 -5.27
C TYR A 94 20.31 4.16 -5.91
N ALA A 95 21.02 3.25 -5.23
CA ALA A 95 21.22 1.88 -5.73
C ALA A 95 20.56 0.77 -4.92
N ASN A 96 20.26 0.98 -3.65
CA ASN A 96 19.72 -0.05 -2.77
C ASN A 96 18.53 0.49 -1.98
N VAL A 97 17.60 -0.41 -1.67
CA VAL A 97 16.49 -0.16 -0.75
C VAL A 97 16.95 -0.65 0.62
N ASN A 98 17.07 0.25 1.60
CA ASN A 98 17.42 -0.14 2.96
C ASN A 98 16.24 -0.89 3.60
N GLU A 99 16.52 -1.88 4.45
CA GLU A 99 15.45 -2.69 5.08
C GLU A 99 14.52 -1.83 5.95
N ASP A 100 15.10 -0.88 6.67
CA ASP A 100 14.43 0.06 7.58
C ASP A 100 13.80 1.27 6.88
N LEU A 101 13.93 1.40 5.56
CA LEU A 101 13.77 2.65 4.78
C LEU A 101 12.64 3.66 5.10
N ALA A 102 11.57 3.47 5.85
CA ALA A 102 10.45 4.42 5.96
C ALA A 102 9.82 4.99 4.63
N ILE A 103 8.50 5.02 4.52
CA ILE A 103 7.84 5.55 3.30
C ILE A 103 8.02 7.07 3.14
N CYS A 104 8.25 7.78 4.26
CA CYS A 104 8.54 9.22 4.28
C CYS A 104 10.04 9.55 4.19
N GLY A 105 10.91 8.54 4.21
CA GLY A 105 12.36 8.73 4.13
C GLY A 105 12.86 8.78 2.68
N GLU A 106 14.17 9.02 2.53
CA GLU A 106 14.89 8.85 1.27
C GLU A 106 15.90 7.69 1.39
N PRO A 107 16.14 6.92 0.31
CA PRO A 107 17.21 5.93 0.33
C PRO A 107 18.59 6.59 0.49
N SER A 108 19.59 5.82 0.94
CA SER A 108 20.95 6.32 1.08
C SER A 108 21.49 6.84 -0.26
N LEU A 109 22.03 8.06 -0.23
CA LEU A 109 22.66 8.68 -1.38
C LEU A 109 24.02 8.04 -1.63
N ILE A 110 24.30 7.84 -2.92
CA ILE A 110 25.56 7.27 -3.40
C ILE A 110 25.90 7.83 -4.77
N LYS A 111 27.11 7.59 -5.24
CA LYS A 111 27.55 7.94 -6.60
C LYS A 111 27.33 6.76 -7.54
N LEU A 112 26.64 7.01 -8.66
CA LEU A 112 26.42 6.05 -9.74
C LEU A 112 27.30 6.41 -10.94
N ASN A 113 27.90 5.39 -11.56
CA ASN A 113 28.53 5.54 -12.85
C ASN A 113 27.48 5.46 -13.96
N LEU A 114 27.30 6.54 -14.70
CA LEU A 114 26.36 6.61 -15.83
C LEU A 114 27.05 6.56 -17.19
N GLU A 115 28.36 6.28 -17.25
CA GLU A 115 29.08 6.16 -18.52
C GLU A 115 28.55 4.96 -19.34
N PRO A 116 28.40 5.08 -20.67
CA PRO A 116 27.88 4.00 -21.52
C PRO A 116 28.68 2.69 -21.42
N ARG A 117 29.97 2.76 -21.07
CA ARG A 117 30.79 1.56 -20.85
C ARG A 117 30.41 0.79 -19.58
N ALA A 118 29.87 1.46 -18.57
CA ALA A 118 29.46 0.88 -17.28
C ALA A 118 27.98 0.44 -17.28
N VAL A 119 27.14 1.10 -18.09
CA VAL A 119 25.69 0.87 -18.10
C VAL A 119 25.33 -0.15 -19.19
N LEU A 120 24.51 -1.15 -18.83
CA LEU A 120 23.93 -2.11 -19.77
C LEU A 120 22.66 -1.54 -20.42
N SER A 121 21.79 -0.95 -19.60
CA SER A 121 20.57 -0.30 -20.07
C SER A 121 20.21 0.85 -19.14
N TYR A 122 19.96 2.03 -19.71
CA TYR A 122 19.56 3.18 -18.91
C TYR A 122 18.12 3.09 -18.41
N ARG A 123 17.20 2.50 -19.18
CA ARG A 123 15.75 2.50 -18.89
C ARG A 123 15.31 3.88 -18.36
N ASN A 124 14.68 3.94 -17.18
CA ASN A 124 14.37 5.20 -16.48
C ASN A 124 15.40 5.58 -15.40
N GLY A 125 16.59 4.99 -15.39
CA GLY A 125 17.60 5.25 -14.36
C GLY A 125 18.36 6.56 -14.44
N LYS A 126 18.24 7.30 -15.57
CA LYS A 126 18.87 8.63 -15.69
C LYS A 126 18.21 9.65 -14.75
N PRO A 127 18.97 10.62 -14.22
CA PRO A 127 18.40 11.73 -13.47
C PRO A 127 17.48 12.54 -14.38
N THR A 128 16.41 13.06 -13.78
CA THR A 128 15.40 13.88 -14.47
C THR A 128 15.35 15.31 -13.95
N GLY A 129 15.86 15.56 -12.75
CA GLY A 129 15.73 16.87 -12.10
C GLY A 129 14.30 17.23 -11.69
N LYS A 130 13.37 16.27 -11.75
CA LYS A 130 11.94 16.46 -11.43
C LYS A 130 11.48 15.48 -10.37
N PRO A 131 10.53 15.87 -9.50
CA PRO A 131 9.97 14.95 -8.50
C PRO A 131 9.47 13.64 -9.10
N GLN A 132 9.83 12.52 -8.48
CA GLN A 132 9.44 11.17 -8.87
C GLN A 132 9.19 10.29 -7.64
N VAL A 133 8.44 9.21 -7.84
CA VAL A 133 8.20 8.20 -6.81
C VAL A 133 9.10 6.99 -7.06
N LEU A 134 9.78 6.54 -6.01
CA LEU A 134 10.67 5.38 -6.05
C LEU A 134 9.98 4.22 -5.33
N LEU A 135 9.57 3.21 -6.10
CA LEU A 135 8.98 1.99 -5.55
C LEU A 135 10.05 0.90 -5.45
N ASN A 136 10.04 0.13 -4.35
CA ASN A 136 10.87 -1.06 -4.20
C ASN A 136 10.66 -2.05 -5.37
N TYR A 137 11.74 -2.63 -5.89
CA TYR A 137 11.64 -3.65 -6.93
C TYR A 137 11.42 -5.06 -6.34
N ALA A 138 12.10 -5.39 -5.26
CA ALA A 138 11.85 -6.61 -4.48
C ALA A 138 10.80 -6.33 -3.40
N PRO A 139 9.81 -7.22 -3.19
CA PRO A 139 8.76 -7.00 -2.20
C PRO A 139 9.32 -6.93 -0.77
N VAL A 140 8.77 -6.05 0.06
CA VAL A 140 9.21 -5.87 1.48
C VAL A 140 8.91 -7.09 2.33
N ALA A 141 7.77 -7.72 2.06
CA ALA A 141 7.33 -8.94 2.72
C ALA A 141 6.59 -9.82 1.73
N ARG A 142 6.39 -11.08 2.10
CA ARG A 142 5.53 -12.02 1.37
C ARG A 142 4.05 -11.92 1.77
N GLU A 143 3.74 -10.99 2.67
CA GLU A 143 2.40 -10.69 3.17
C GLU A 143 1.75 -9.50 2.41
N ALA A 144 0.59 -9.02 2.88
CA ALA A 144 -0.22 -8.02 2.20
C ALA A 144 0.52 -6.70 1.89
N TRP A 145 1.39 -6.25 2.81
CA TRP A 145 2.22 -5.05 2.63
C TRP A 145 3.49 -5.36 1.82
N LYS A 146 3.38 -5.37 0.49
CA LYS A 146 4.48 -5.66 -0.45
C LYS A 146 5.22 -4.41 -0.92
N LEU A 147 4.49 -3.31 -1.05
CA LEU A 147 4.95 -2.08 -1.67
C LEU A 147 5.43 -1.10 -0.61
N LYS A 148 6.53 -0.43 -0.92
CA LYS A 148 7.10 0.68 -0.15
C LYS A 148 7.62 1.70 -1.15
N ALA A 149 6.94 2.83 -1.21
CA ALA A 149 7.31 3.92 -2.10
C ALA A 149 7.85 5.10 -1.32
N THR A 150 8.94 5.68 -1.78
CA THR A 150 9.49 6.94 -1.26
C THR A 150 9.37 8.05 -2.31
N LEU A 151 9.42 9.30 -1.87
CA LEU A 151 9.39 10.45 -2.76
C LEU A 151 10.81 10.99 -2.96
N ASP A 152 11.24 11.09 -4.21
CA ASP A 152 12.47 11.76 -4.60
C ASP A 152 12.12 13.09 -5.27
N GLU A 153 12.26 14.18 -4.52
CA GLU A 153 11.92 15.52 -4.97
C GLU A 153 12.93 16.08 -6.00
N LYS A 154 14.15 15.53 -6.04
CA LYS A 154 15.25 16.01 -6.88
C LYS A 154 15.36 15.27 -8.20
N GLY A 155 14.65 14.16 -8.38
CA GLY A 155 14.67 13.39 -9.61
C GLY A 155 16.03 12.79 -9.92
N ARG A 156 16.66 12.15 -8.92
CA ARG A 156 18.02 11.59 -8.99
C ARG A 156 18.09 10.34 -9.85
N ALA A 157 19.32 9.92 -10.13
CA ALA A 157 19.58 8.67 -10.82
C ALA A 157 19.20 7.47 -9.93
N LEU A 158 18.75 6.37 -10.52
CA LEU A 158 18.36 5.17 -9.78
C LEU A 158 18.73 3.88 -10.50
N THR A 159 19.16 2.87 -9.75
CA THR A 159 19.44 1.54 -10.29
C THR A 159 18.17 0.71 -10.41
N SER A 160 18.35 -0.49 -10.98
CA SER A 160 17.34 -1.50 -11.17
C SER A 160 16.69 -2.02 -9.88
N ARG A 161 17.15 -1.62 -8.69
CA ARG A 161 16.52 -1.97 -7.41
C ARG A 161 15.27 -1.15 -7.12
N PHE A 162 15.01 -0.14 -7.95
CA PHE A 162 13.84 0.70 -7.89
C PHE A 162 13.02 0.63 -9.19
N VAL A 163 11.72 0.80 -9.03
CA VAL A 163 10.79 1.16 -10.10
C VAL A 163 10.52 2.65 -9.97
N ALA A 164 10.91 3.43 -10.98
CA ALA A 164 10.58 4.84 -11.07
C ALA A 164 9.15 5.01 -11.59
N ILE A 165 8.35 5.78 -10.84
CA ILE A 165 7.00 6.19 -11.19
C ILE A 165 7.03 7.71 -11.34
N ARG A 166 6.79 8.21 -12.55
CA ARG A 166 6.91 9.64 -12.87
C ARG A 166 5.60 10.16 -13.45
N PRO A 167 5.09 11.31 -12.96
CA PRO A 167 3.93 11.97 -13.55
C PRO A 167 4.07 12.13 -15.07
N LYS A 168 3.01 11.81 -15.82
CA LYS A 168 2.90 12.21 -17.23
C LYS A 168 2.51 13.71 -17.31
N PRO A 169 2.77 14.39 -18.45
CA PRO A 169 2.25 15.73 -18.68
C PRO A 169 0.73 15.80 -18.44
N GLY A 170 0.27 16.79 -17.67
CA GLY A 170 -1.14 16.92 -17.26
C GLY A 170 -1.62 15.90 -16.23
N GLY A 171 -0.76 14.98 -15.77
CA GLY A 171 -1.02 14.04 -14.68
C GLY A 171 -0.91 14.68 -13.29
N PRO A 172 -1.26 13.95 -12.22
CA PRO A 172 -1.16 14.46 -10.85
C PRO A 172 0.29 14.57 -10.39
N GLY A 173 0.53 15.31 -9.30
CA GLY A 173 1.85 15.49 -8.72
C GLY A 173 2.50 14.20 -8.22
N ALA A 174 3.81 14.21 -7.99
CA ALA A 174 4.52 13.05 -7.45
C ALA A 174 4.08 12.72 -6.01
N LEU A 175 3.65 13.71 -5.22
CA LEU A 175 3.11 13.51 -3.87
C LEU A 175 1.80 12.71 -3.89
N TYR A 176 0.88 13.05 -4.80
CA TYR A 176 -0.34 12.28 -5.03
C TYR A 176 -0.02 10.83 -5.40
N LEU A 177 0.88 10.62 -6.38
CA LEU A 177 1.27 9.28 -6.79
C LEU A 177 1.92 8.51 -5.63
N TRP A 178 2.70 9.17 -4.79
CA TRP A 178 3.30 8.56 -3.61
C TRP A 178 2.25 8.06 -2.61
N ALA A 179 1.20 8.85 -2.37
CA ALA A 179 0.07 8.45 -1.52
C ALA A 179 -0.67 7.25 -2.10
N ILE A 180 -0.98 7.28 -3.40
CA ILE A 180 -1.61 6.16 -4.11
C ILE A 180 -0.75 4.89 -4.00
N MET A 181 0.56 4.98 -4.23
CA MET A 181 1.45 3.82 -4.24
C MET A 181 1.69 3.21 -2.86
N ASN A 182 1.54 3.99 -1.79
CA ASN A 182 1.61 3.47 -0.42
C ASN A 182 0.24 3.03 0.12
N SER A 183 -0.85 3.25 -0.61
CA SER A 183 -2.22 2.96 -0.15
C SER A 183 -2.52 1.45 0.04
N PRO A 184 -3.61 1.13 0.75
CA PRO A 184 -4.15 -0.23 0.82
C PRO A 184 -4.48 -0.81 -0.56
N VAL A 185 -5.03 0.01 -1.47
CA VAL A 185 -5.44 -0.45 -2.80
C VAL A 185 -4.25 -0.90 -3.63
N ALA A 186 -3.16 -0.11 -3.65
CA ALA A 186 -1.97 -0.48 -4.38
C ALA A 186 -1.31 -1.75 -3.82
N ASN A 187 -1.26 -1.87 -2.49
CA ASN A 187 -0.71 -3.06 -1.83
C ASN A 187 -1.58 -4.31 -2.05
N ALA A 188 -2.89 -4.19 -1.96
CA ALA A 188 -3.84 -5.28 -2.23
C ALA A 188 -3.74 -5.74 -3.70
N PHE A 189 -3.65 -4.79 -4.64
CA PHE A 189 -3.46 -5.10 -6.05
C PHE A 189 -2.16 -5.88 -6.27
N ALA A 190 -1.05 -5.43 -5.67
CA ALA A 190 0.23 -6.14 -5.71
C ALA A 190 0.16 -7.51 -5.01
N TYR A 191 -0.60 -7.63 -3.93
CA TYR A 191 -0.76 -8.89 -3.19
C TYR A 191 -1.46 -9.96 -4.02
N ASP A 192 -2.53 -9.58 -4.73
CA ASP A 192 -3.35 -10.48 -5.54
C ASP A 192 -2.74 -10.80 -6.91
N HIS A 193 -2.10 -9.82 -7.57
CA HIS A 193 -1.68 -9.96 -8.96
C HIS A 193 -0.20 -10.31 -9.14
N LEU A 194 0.62 -10.18 -8.09
CA LEU A 194 2.04 -10.53 -8.11
C LEU A 194 2.34 -11.75 -7.26
N GLY A 195 3.32 -12.53 -7.71
CA GLY A 195 3.85 -13.67 -6.97
C GLY A 195 4.75 -13.27 -5.79
N LYS A 196 5.60 -14.20 -5.38
CA LYS A 196 6.58 -14.03 -4.28
C LYS A 196 7.89 -13.34 -4.71
N ARG A 197 8.04 -13.03 -6.01
CA ARG A 197 9.25 -12.46 -6.61
C ARG A 197 9.08 -10.95 -6.80
N ASP A 198 9.95 -10.38 -7.64
CA ASP A 198 9.96 -8.97 -8.00
C ASP A 198 8.61 -8.40 -8.43
N ILE A 199 8.43 -7.12 -8.12
CA ILE A 199 7.30 -6.30 -8.53
C ILE A 199 7.40 -6.05 -10.03
N ARG A 200 6.51 -6.72 -10.79
CA ARG A 200 6.49 -6.65 -12.25
C ARG A 200 5.90 -5.33 -12.71
N ILE A 201 6.71 -4.53 -13.41
CA ILE A 201 6.34 -3.24 -13.98
C ILE A 201 5.09 -3.34 -14.87
N GLY A 202 5.03 -4.35 -15.74
CA GLY A 202 3.89 -4.55 -16.64
C GLY A 202 2.57 -4.80 -15.89
N THR A 203 2.63 -5.46 -14.73
CA THR A 203 1.47 -5.66 -13.86
C THR A 203 1.08 -4.38 -13.16
N MET A 204 2.04 -3.66 -12.55
CA MET A 204 1.77 -2.40 -11.86
C MET A 204 1.19 -1.32 -12.78
N ARG A 205 1.56 -1.31 -14.06
CA ARG A 205 0.94 -0.43 -15.07
C ARG A 205 -0.57 -0.61 -15.20
N LYS A 206 -1.09 -1.81 -14.93
CA LYS A 206 -2.52 -2.16 -14.99
C LYS A 206 -3.25 -1.90 -13.68
N MET A 207 -2.56 -1.46 -12.62
CA MET A 207 -3.18 -1.15 -11.34
C MET A 207 -4.26 -0.07 -11.56
N PRO A 208 -5.50 -0.28 -11.09
CA PRO A 208 -6.53 0.73 -11.16
C PRO A 208 -6.11 1.95 -10.33
N VAL A 209 -6.52 3.13 -10.75
CA VAL A 209 -6.33 4.39 -10.03
C VAL A 209 -7.66 5.13 -9.99
N PRO A 210 -7.94 5.93 -8.94
CA PRO A 210 -9.23 6.56 -8.79
C PRO A 210 -9.46 7.60 -9.88
N ALA A 211 -10.73 7.95 -10.10
CA ALA A 211 -11.09 9.00 -11.03
C ALA A 211 -10.44 10.32 -10.62
N ARG A 212 -9.98 11.09 -11.61
CA ARG A 212 -9.31 12.36 -11.36
C ARG A 212 -10.33 13.48 -11.24
N SER A 213 -10.35 14.14 -10.10
CA SER A 213 -11.07 15.38 -9.89
C SER A 213 -10.33 16.21 -8.83
N PRO A 214 -10.41 17.55 -8.86
CA PRO A 214 -9.88 18.37 -7.77
C PRO A 214 -10.44 17.99 -6.40
N ALA A 215 -11.71 17.56 -6.36
CA ALA A 215 -12.38 17.10 -5.14
C ALA A 215 -11.75 15.84 -4.52
N HIS A 216 -11.06 15.01 -5.31
CA HIS A 216 -10.32 13.85 -4.81
C HIS A 216 -8.81 14.13 -4.66
N GLU A 217 -8.20 14.83 -5.62
CA GLU A 217 -6.77 15.08 -5.64
C GLU A 217 -6.32 15.96 -4.48
N THR A 218 -7.06 17.05 -4.20
CA THR A 218 -6.68 18.00 -3.14
C THR A 218 -6.70 17.36 -1.75
N PRO A 219 -7.75 16.63 -1.31
CA PRO A 219 -7.72 15.96 -0.02
C PRO A 219 -6.59 14.93 0.12
N ILE A 220 -6.31 14.17 -0.94
CA ILE A 220 -5.21 13.18 -0.93
C ILE A 220 -3.87 13.87 -0.74
N GLU A 221 -3.59 14.92 -1.51
CA GLU A 221 -2.30 15.64 -1.41
C GLU A 221 -2.15 16.33 -0.04
N GLN A 222 -3.22 16.92 0.50
CA GLN A 222 -3.21 17.56 1.81
C GLN A 222 -2.97 16.54 2.93
N ALA A 223 -3.67 15.41 2.92
CA ALA A 223 -3.47 14.35 3.92
C ALA A 223 -2.07 13.73 3.81
N ALA A 224 -1.57 13.52 2.59
CA ALA A 224 -0.23 13.02 2.35
C ALA A 224 0.85 14.00 2.85
N LEU A 225 0.68 15.30 2.61
CA LEU A 225 1.57 16.33 3.11
C LEU A 225 1.59 16.37 4.64
N ARG A 226 0.41 16.36 5.28
CA ARG A 226 0.27 16.33 6.74
C ARG A 226 0.96 15.11 7.35
N TYR A 227 0.71 13.93 6.79
CA TYR A 227 1.36 12.70 7.25
C TYR A 227 2.88 12.77 7.08
N ARG A 228 3.40 13.22 5.93
CA ARG A 228 4.84 13.40 5.72
C ARG A 228 5.46 14.36 6.74
N GLN A 229 4.81 15.50 6.99
CA GLN A 229 5.27 16.46 7.98
C GLN A 229 5.39 15.80 9.35
N LEU A 230 4.31 15.22 9.87
CA LEU A 230 4.32 14.56 11.20
C LEU A 230 5.33 13.41 11.29
N ALA A 231 5.44 12.59 10.25
CA ALA A 231 6.34 11.45 10.22
C ALA A 231 7.83 11.83 10.07
N THR A 232 8.14 13.03 9.54
CA THR A 232 9.52 13.52 9.37
C THR A 232 9.94 14.56 10.41
N SER A 233 8.98 15.22 11.07
CA SER A 233 9.23 16.16 12.18
C SER A 233 9.84 15.50 13.42
N ALA A 234 9.91 14.17 13.49
CA ALA A 234 10.69 13.43 14.50
C ALA A 234 12.22 13.48 14.25
N GLY A 235 12.74 14.63 13.83
CA GLY A 235 14.16 14.88 13.60
C GLY A 235 14.85 15.56 14.80
N PRO A 236 16.19 15.51 14.91
CA PRO A 236 16.94 15.95 16.10
C PRO A 236 16.77 17.42 16.52
N LEU A 237 16.26 18.27 15.62
CA LEU A 237 16.09 19.71 15.83
C LEU A 237 14.76 20.10 16.48
N PHE A 238 13.77 19.21 16.48
CA PHE A 238 12.50 19.41 17.17
C PHE A 238 12.41 18.38 18.30
N SER A 239 12.59 18.83 19.54
CA SER A 239 12.45 18.06 20.78
C SER A 239 11.00 17.62 21.08
N GLY A 240 10.22 17.35 20.03
CA GLY A 240 8.92 16.72 20.11
C GLY A 240 8.86 15.68 19.01
N ALA A 241 9.19 14.43 19.31
CA ALA A 241 8.69 13.33 18.49
C ALA A 241 7.17 13.55 18.38
N SER A 242 6.64 13.73 17.17
CA SER A 242 5.19 13.73 17.00
C SER A 242 4.65 12.47 17.67
N ALA A 243 3.68 12.61 18.58
CA ALA A 243 3.17 11.48 19.33
C ALA A 243 2.83 10.35 18.34
N PRO A 244 3.23 9.09 18.58
CA PRO A 244 2.98 7.99 17.66
C PRO A 244 1.52 7.90 17.18
N ASP A 245 0.58 8.31 18.04
CA ASP A 245 -0.85 8.39 17.73
C ASP A 245 -1.19 9.48 16.69
N ALA A 246 -0.52 10.62 16.69
CA ALA A 246 -0.70 11.67 15.70
C ALA A 246 -0.22 11.21 14.31
N VAL A 247 0.92 10.52 14.25
CA VAL A 247 1.44 9.91 13.01
C VAL A 247 0.47 8.85 12.50
N LYS A 248 0.00 7.96 13.39
CA LYS A 248 -0.99 6.94 13.06
C LYS A 248 -2.30 7.52 12.55
N ARG A 249 -2.80 8.59 13.19
CA ARG A 249 -4.02 9.28 12.76
C ARG A 249 -3.85 9.92 11.37
N ALA A 250 -2.74 10.60 11.12
CA ALA A 250 -2.46 11.17 9.81
C ALA A 250 -2.28 10.10 8.71
N LEU A 251 -1.70 8.94 9.05
CA LEU A 251 -1.63 7.80 8.15
C LEU A 251 -3.03 7.29 7.77
N LEU A 252 -3.91 7.13 8.77
CA LEU A 252 -5.30 6.72 8.56
C LEU A 252 -6.08 7.72 7.70
N GLU A 253 -5.90 9.02 7.94
CA GLU A 253 -6.51 10.08 7.12
C GLU A 253 -6.02 10.04 5.66
N MET A 254 -4.73 9.81 5.43
CA MET A 254 -4.19 9.65 4.08
C MET A 254 -4.77 8.42 3.38
N ASP A 255 -4.80 7.27 4.04
CA ASP A 255 -5.40 6.06 3.46
C ASP A 255 -6.91 6.25 3.21
N ALA A 256 -7.63 6.89 4.13
CA ALA A 256 -9.07 7.19 3.99
C ALA A 256 -9.36 8.15 2.83
N ALA A 257 -8.53 9.18 2.64
CA ALA A 257 -8.65 10.10 1.49
C ALA A 257 -8.44 9.36 0.17
N VAL A 258 -7.47 8.43 0.11
CA VAL A 258 -7.25 7.59 -1.07
C VAL A 258 -8.43 6.67 -1.32
N LEU A 259 -8.92 5.96 -0.29
CA LEU A 259 -10.06 5.04 -0.41
C LEU A 259 -11.35 5.77 -0.83
N GLY A 260 -11.62 6.93 -0.24
CA GLY A 260 -12.76 7.77 -0.61
C GLY A 260 -12.76 8.19 -2.07
N ALA A 261 -11.58 8.34 -2.70
CA ALA A 261 -11.48 8.64 -4.12
C ALA A 261 -11.79 7.44 -5.04
N TYR A 262 -11.66 6.21 -4.55
CA TYR A 262 -12.07 5.01 -5.29
C TYR A 262 -13.58 4.75 -5.21
N ASP A 263 -14.28 5.40 -4.28
CA ASP A 263 -15.72 5.30 -4.07
C ASP A 263 -16.18 3.83 -4.02
N LEU A 264 -15.47 3.02 -3.23
CA LEU A 264 -15.81 1.62 -3.05
C LEU A 264 -17.08 1.49 -2.19
N PRO A 265 -18.02 0.60 -2.54
CA PRO A 265 -19.09 0.21 -1.62
C PRO A 265 -18.50 -0.24 -0.27
N PRO A 266 -19.10 0.10 0.88
CA PRO A 266 -18.52 -0.17 2.20
C PRO A 266 -18.12 -1.63 2.43
N ARG A 267 -18.87 -2.58 1.86
CA ARG A 267 -18.55 -4.02 1.90
C ARG A 267 -17.25 -4.35 1.16
N LEU A 268 -17.02 -3.75 0.00
CA LEU A 268 -15.82 -3.98 -0.82
C LEU A 268 -14.60 -3.30 -0.20
N GLU A 269 -14.77 -2.10 0.36
CA GLU A 269 -13.72 -1.44 1.14
C GLU A 269 -13.32 -2.30 2.34
N ARG A 270 -14.30 -2.81 3.09
CA ARG A 270 -14.05 -3.71 4.21
C ARG A 270 -13.29 -4.98 3.78
N GLN A 271 -13.74 -5.65 2.72
CA GLN A 271 -13.07 -6.82 2.16
C GLN A 271 -11.59 -6.53 1.83
N LEU A 272 -11.31 -5.37 1.26
CA LEU A 272 -9.94 -4.95 0.92
C LEU A 272 -9.09 -4.71 2.17
N LEU A 273 -9.63 -4.02 3.17
CA LEU A 273 -8.89 -3.65 4.37
C LEU A 273 -8.66 -4.84 5.31
N ASP A 274 -9.55 -5.85 5.30
CA ASP A 274 -9.39 -7.09 6.07
C ASP A 274 -8.17 -7.91 5.62
N LEU A 275 -7.69 -7.75 4.38
CA LEU A 275 -6.42 -8.36 3.94
C LEU A 275 -5.24 -7.98 4.84
N PHE A 276 -5.27 -6.76 5.37
CA PHE A 276 -4.18 -6.18 6.16
C PHE A 276 -4.33 -6.44 7.66
N ALA A 277 -5.44 -7.01 8.12
CA ALA A 277 -5.67 -7.30 9.53
C ALA A 277 -4.58 -8.23 10.08
N GLY A 278 -3.95 -7.81 11.18
CA GLY A 278 -2.84 -8.49 11.85
C GLY A 278 -1.48 -8.37 11.14
N VAL A 279 -1.41 -7.76 9.96
CA VAL A 279 -0.16 -7.63 9.18
C VAL A 279 0.47 -6.27 9.42
N GLU A 280 1.75 -6.27 9.81
CA GLU A 280 2.44 -5.04 10.18
C GLU A 280 2.78 -4.11 9.00
N ARG A 281 2.34 -2.86 9.15
CA ARG A 281 2.65 -1.61 8.43
C ARG A 281 4.13 -1.20 8.42
N LYS A 282 5.08 -1.99 7.91
CA LYS A 282 6.51 -1.62 8.07
C LYS A 282 6.88 -0.28 7.44
N GLY A 283 7.58 0.56 8.21
CA GLY A 283 8.16 1.83 7.74
C GLY A 283 7.19 3.00 7.68
N VAL A 284 6.10 3.01 8.46
CA VAL A 284 5.15 4.14 8.50
C VAL A 284 5.34 5.09 9.68
N GLY A 285 6.38 4.90 10.49
CA GLY A 285 6.67 5.75 11.65
C GLY A 285 5.82 5.48 12.89
N CYS A 286 4.96 4.45 12.87
CA CYS A 286 4.20 3.97 14.02
C CYS A 286 3.94 2.46 13.90
N GLU A 287 3.52 1.82 14.99
CA GLU A 287 2.99 0.45 14.90
C GLU A 287 1.58 0.49 14.28
N PHE A 288 1.41 -0.26 13.19
CA PHE A 288 0.16 -0.34 12.46
C PHE A 288 -0.12 -1.79 12.04
N ARG A 289 -1.26 -2.35 12.42
CA ARG A 289 -1.62 -3.77 12.16
C ARG A 289 -3.03 -3.96 11.61
N GLY A 290 -3.72 -2.88 11.24
CA GLY A 290 -5.09 -2.97 10.72
C GLY A 290 -5.87 -1.69 10.90
N TYR A 291 -7.02 -1.66 10.24
CA TYR A 291 -7.92 -0.52 10.16
C TYR A 291 -9.09 -0.63 11.15
N TYR A 292 -9.68 -1.82 11.23
CA TYR A 292 -10.84 -2.09 12.07
C TYR A 292 -10.43 -2.71 13.41
N PRO A 293 -11.07 -2.32 14.53
CA PRO A 293 -10.92 -3.00 15.81
C PRO A 293 -11.34 -4.48 15.73
N PRO A 294 -10.73 -5.38 16.52
CA PRO A 294 -11.13 -6.78 16.58
C PRO A 294 -12.61 -6.95 16.98
N GLY A 295 -13.35 -7.72 16.18
CA GLY A 295 -14.77 -8.03 16.43
C GLY A 295 -15.77 -6.97 16.00
N LEU A 296 -15.35 -5.95 15.25
CA LEU A 296 -16.28 -5.04 14.57
C LEU A 296 -16.70 -5.66 13.23
N ASP A 297 -17.94 -6.09 13.11
CA ASP A 297 -18.46 -6.71 11.86
C ASP A 297 -19.21 -5.72 10.95
N ALA A 298 -19.30 -4.46 11.35
CA ALA A 298 -20.00 -3.43 10.58
C ALA A 298 -19.23 -3.04 9.29
N TYR A 299 -19.98 -2.84 8.21
CA TYR A 299 -19.49 -2.32 6.94
C TYR A 299 -19.49 -0.79 6.96
N VAL A 300 -18.58 -0.21 7.74
CA VAL A 300 -18.40 1.25 7.86
C VAL A 300 -17.17 1.67 7.06
N PRO A 301 -17.26 2.63 6.13
CA PRO A 301 -16.10 3.20 5.45
C PRO A 301 -15.06 3.76 6.42
N LEU A 302 -13.79 3.72 6.04
CA LEU A 302 -12.68 4.14 6.89
C LEU A 302 -12.78 5.63 7.26
N HIS A 303 -13.18 6.48 6.31
CA HIS A 303 -13.31 7.92 6.53
C HIS A 303 -14.40 8.24 7.59
N GLU A 304 -15.48 7.46 7.63
CA GLU A 304 -16.49 7.56 8.68
C GLU A 304 -15.95 7.00 10.00
N LEU A 305 -15.30 5.84 9.98
CA LEU A 305 -14.76 5.18 11.19
C LEU A 305 -13.81 6.07 12.00
N ILE A 306 -13.00 6.88 11.30
CA ILE A 306 -12.00 7.77 11.92
C ILE A 306 -12.55 9.18 12.22
N SER A 307 -13.80 9.45 11.85
CA SER A 307 -14.45 10.74 12.10
C SER A 307 -14.78 10.94 13.58
N GLU A 308 -14.85 12.20 14.00
CA GLU A 308 -15.33 12.55 15.35
C GLU A 308 -16.81 12.20 15.54
N ASP A 309 -17.60 12.22 14.47
CA ASP A 309 -19.02 11.85 14.51
C ASP A 309 -19.20 10.38 14.86
N TYR A 310 -18.42 9.49 14.24
CA TYR A 310 -18.42 8.08 14.60
C TYR A 310 -17.98 7.87 16.05
N ALA A 311 -16.93 8.56 16.52
CA ALA A 311 -16.50 8.49 17.92
C ALA A 311 -17.63 8.91 18.90
N ARG A 312 -18.44 9.90 18.52
CA ARG A 312 -19.57 10.38 19.32
C ARG A 312 -20.82 9.50 19.21
N SER A 313 -20.93 8.68 18.16
CA SER A 313 -22.07 7.79 17.89
C SER A 313 -22.21 6.67 18.92
N THR A 314 -23.40 6.08 19.00
CA THR A 314 -23.69 4.93 19.87
C THR A 314 -22.71 3.77 19.64
N LEU A 315 -22.41 3.45 18.37
CA LEU A 315 -21.44 2.41 18.00
C LEU A 315 -20.00 2.78 18.40
N GLY A 316 -19.62 4.06 18.31
CA GLY A 316 -18.34 4.56 18.78
C GLY A 316 -18.19 4.52 20.30
N ARG A 317 -19.25 4.81 21.05
CA ARG A 317 -19.27 4.72 22.52
C ARG A 317 -19.29 3.27 23.00
N PHE A 318 -20.01 2.36 22.33
CA PHE A 318 -19.96 0.93 22.61
C PHE A 318 -18.57 0.32 22.38
N ARG A 319 -17.73 0.93 21.55
CA ARG A 319 -16.30 0.55 21.36
C ARG A 319 -15.45 0.87 22.59
N GLU A 320 -15.74 1.96 23.31
CA GLU A 320 -14.97 2.46 24.45
C GLU A 320 -15.49 1.96 25.81
N ALA A 321 -16.73 1.47 25.84
CA ALA A 321 -17.27 0.82 27.02
C ALA A 321 -16.51 -0.49 27.32
N PRO A 322 -15.99 -0.71 28.55
CA PRO A 322 -15.47 -2.01 28.93
C PRO A 322 -16.58 -3.06 28.73
N ARG A 323 -16.23 -4.22 28.15
CA ARG A 323 -17.11 -5.38 27.90
C ARG A 323 -17.63 -6.05 29.19
N THR A 324 -17.68 -5.33 30.30
CA THR A 324 -18.46 -5.70 31.48
C THR A 324 -19.86 -5.14 31.30
N VAL A 325 -20.68 -5.85 30.51
CA VAL A 325 -22.12 -5.69 30.60
C VAL A 325 -22.51 -6.20 31.99
N SER A 326 -23.08 -5.36 32.85
CA SER A 326 -23.51 -5.84 34.17
C SER A 326 -24.56 -6.95 33.98
N PRO A 327 -24.62 -7.95 34.88
CA PRO A 327 -25.64 -9.00 34.83
C PRO A 327 -27.06 -8.42 34.73
N ASP A 328 -27.29 -7.24 35.32
CA ASP A 328 -28.58 -6.56 35.33
C ASP A 328 -28.95 -6.00 33.95
N VAL A 329 -27.98 -5.52 33.18
CA VAL A 329 -28.20 -5.03 31.80
C VAL A 329 -28.51 -6.20 30.86
N LEU A 330 -27.85 -7.35 31.05
CA LEU A 330 -28.16 -8.59 30.31
C LEU A 330 -29.54 -9.14 30.68
N ALA A 331 -29.92 -9.08 31.96
CA ALA A 331 -31.25 -9.46 32.41
C ALA A 331 -32.33 -8.55 31.81
N ALA A 332 -32.13 -7.23 31.84
CA ALA A 332 -33.06 -6.27 31.26
C ALA A 332 -33.24 -6.43 29.74
N LEU A 333 -32.16 -6.73 29.01
CA LEU A 333 -32.22 -6.99 27.57
C LEU A 333 -32.94 -8.31 27.24
N ARG A 334 -32.79 -9.36 28.08
CA ARG A 334 -33.54 -10.61 27.94
C ARG A 334 -35.04 -10.39 28.19
N THR A 335 -35.38 -9.67 29.25
CA THR A 335 -36.78 -9.32 29.56
C THR A 335 -37.41 -8.46 28.45
N ALA A 336 -36.64 -7.55 27.85
CA ALA A 336 -37.11 -6.79 26.69
C ALA A 336 -37.30 -7.67 25.46
N ALA A 337 -36.38 -8.60 25.17
CA ALA A 337 -36.53 -9.53 24.04
C ALA A 337 -37.73 -10.48 24.20
N GLU A 338 -38.05 -10.89 25.43
CA GLU A 338 -39.24 -11.68 25.76
C GLU A 338 -40.53 -10.86 25.60
N ALA A 339 -40.53 -9.58 26.00
CA ALA A 339 -41.69 -8.70 25.88
C ALA A 339 -42.03 -8.29 24.43
N TYR A 340 -41.07 -8.39 23.50
CA TYR A 340 -41.25 -8.08 22.07
C TYR A 340 -41.25 -9.33 21.18
N GLY A 341 -41.19 -10.54 21.76
CA GLY A 341 -41.21 -11.83 21.06
C GLY A 341 -42.60 -12.47 20.96
N GLU A 342 -43.62 -11.85 21.57
CA GLU A 342 -45.03 -12.25 21.46
C GLU A 342 -45.83 -11.19 20.68
N GLU A 343 -45.56 -11.08 19.37
CA GLU A 343 -46.55 -10.64 18.36
C GLU A 343 -46.43 -11.49 17.10
#